data_AF-A0A383EL06-F1
#
_entry.id   AF-A0A383EL06-F1
#
_cell.length_a   1.000
_cell.length_b   1.000
_cell.length_c   1.000
_cell.angle_alpha   90.00
_cell.angle_beta   90.00
_cell.angle_gamma   90.00
#
_symmetry.space_group_name_H-M   'P 1'
#
loop_
_entity.id
_entity.type
_entity.pdbx_description
1 polymer ?
#
loop_
_entity_poly.entity_id
_entity_poly.type
_entity_poly.pdbx_seq_one_letter_code
_entity_poly.pdbx_strand_id
1 'polypeptide(L)' 'MITKGDLKACLPDVTSTMTLKGIGASVDVYRDEWGIPHIQALTERDLHYAQGFVTA' A
#
# COMPACT_ATOMS: atom_id res chain seq x y z
N MET A 1 26.28 -13.11 -7.77
CA MET A 1 25.44 -14.01 -6.94
C MET A 1 24.35 -13.15 -6.30
N ILE A 2 23.09 -13.60 -6.33
CA ILE A 2 21.99 -12.91 -5.63
C ILE A 2 22.06 -13.26 -4.15
N THR A 3 21.93 -12.26 -3.27
CA THR A 3 21.93 -12.39 -1.81
C THR A 3 20.52 -12.32 -1.24
N LYS A 4 20.36 -12.67 0.04
CA LYS A 4 19.09 -12.49 0.76
C LYS A 4 18.69 -11.00 0.88
N GLY A 5 19.67 -10.09 0.86
CA GLY A 5 19.42 -8.64 0.85
C GLY A 5 18.76 -8.20 -0.45
N ASP A 6 19.26 -8.71 -1.58
CA ASP A 6 18.69 -8.42 -2.91
C ASP A 6 17.23 -8.90 -2.99
N LEU A 7 16.92 -10.09 -2.46
CA LEU A 7 15.55 -10.62 -2.43
C LEU A 7 14.60 -9.75 -1.60
N LYS A 8 15.06 -9.20 -0.47
CA LYS A 8 14.26 -8.30 0.35
C LYS A 8 14.02 -6.94 -0.33
N ALA A 9 15.03 -6.42 -1.02
CA ALA A 9 14.95 -5.16 -1.74
C ALA A 9 13.97 -5.20 -2.92
N CYS A 10 13.62 -6.39 -3.41
CA CYS A 10 12.60 -6.58 -4.45
C CYS A 10 11.16 -6.54 -3.92
N LEU A 11 10.94 -6.53 -2.60
CA LEU A 11 9.60 -6.40 -2.02
C LEU A 11 9.18 -4.92 -1.99
N PRO A 12 7.88 -4.62 -2.23
CA PRO A 12 7.39 -3.26 -2.08
C PRO A 12 7.45 -2.81 -0.62
N ASP A 13 7.63 -1.51 -0.40
CA ASP A 13 7.47 -0.92 0.92
C ASP A 13 5.97 -0.85 1.26
N VAL A 14 5.60 -1.53 2.34
CA VAL A 14 4.22 -1.60 2.84
C VAL A 14 4.06 -0.95 4.21
N THR A 15 5.08 -0.22 4.68
CA THR A 15 5.14 0.32 6.05
C THR A 15 5.29 1.83 6.10
N SER A 16 5.93 2.44 5.09
CA SER A 16 6.10 3.89 5.05
C SER A 16 4.84 4.61 4.63
N THR A 17 4.63 5.80 5.20
CA THR A 17 3.64 6.74 4.67
C THR A 17 4.08 7.25 3.31
N MET A 18 3.16 7.27 2.34
CA MET A 18 3.41 7.73 0.97
C MET A 18 2.46 8.87 0.60
N THR A 19 2.98 9.89 -0.07
CA THR A 19 2.17 10.99 -0.62
C THR A 19 1.92 10.75 -2.10
N LEU A 20 0.65 10.56 -2.47
CA LEU A 20 0.24 10.30 -3.85
C LEU A 20 -0.59 11.46 -4.37
N LYS A 21 -0.28 11.95 -5.58
CA LYS A 21 -1.04 13.05 -6.22
C LYS A 21 -2.51 12.72 -6.48
N GLY A 22 -2.88 11.43 -6.50
CA GLY A 22 -4.23 10.97 -6.82
C GLY A 22 -5.18 10.88 -5.63
N ILE A 23 -4.71 11.12 -4.40
CA ILE A 23 -5.48 11.02 -3.16
C ILE A 23 -5.82 12.43 -2.66
N GLY A 24 -7.11 12.69 -2.43
CA GLY A 24 -7.60 13.99 -1.94
C GLY A 24 -7.59 14.13 -0.42
N ALA A 25 -7.78 13.02 0.30
CA ALA A 25 -7.76 12.98 1.76
C ALA A 25 -7.02 11.73 2.27
N SER A 26 -6.59 11.71 3.52
CA SER A 26 -5.82 10.58 4.06
C SER A 26 -6.54 9.23 3.89
N VAL A 27 -5.76 8.20 3.54
CA VAL A 27 -6.20 6.81 3.43
C VAL A 27 -5.29 5.96 4.30
N ASP A 28 -5.89 5.15 5.17
CA ASP A 28 -5.18 4.19 6.00
C ASP A 28 -5.24 2.81 5.36
N VAL A 29 -4.07 2.19 5.22
CA VAL A 29 -3.92 0.81 4.72
C VAL A 29 -3.18 0.00 5.77
N TYR A 30 -3.82 -1.06 6.27
CA TYR A 30 -3.16 -2.05 7.12
C TYR A 30 -3.39 -3.45 6.57
N ARG A 31 -2.48 -4.37 6.91
CA ARG A 31 -2.57 -5.77 6.52
C ARG A 31 -2.70 -6.61 7.78
N ASP A 32 -3.58 -7.60 7.71
CA ASP A 32 -3.71 -8.58 8.78
C ASP A 32 -2.53 -9.58 8.78
N GLU A 33 -2.59 -10.56 9.67
CA GLU A 33 -1.57 -11.61 9.79
C GLU A 33 -1.43 -12.49 8.53
N TRP A 34 -2.44 -12.49 7.66
CA TRP A 34 -2.50 -13.22 6.39
C TRP A 34 -2.06 -12.35 5.20
N GLY A 35 -1.75 -11.08 5.44
CA GLY A 35 -1.35 -10.12 4.41
C GLY A 35 -2.51 -9.48 3.64
N ILE A 36 -3.76 -9.71 4.07
CA ILE A 36 -4.96 -9.18 3.40
C ILE A 36 -5.04 -7.67 3.69
N PRO A 37 -5.14 -6.82 2.65
CA PRO A 37 -5.24 -5.39 2.83
C PRO A 37 -6.63 -4.96 3.28
N HIS A 38 -6.68 -4.16 4.34
CA HIS A 38 -7.84 -3.41 4.79
C HIS A 38 -7.60 -1.92 4.52
N ILE A 39 -8.54 -1.28 3.83
CA ILE A 39 -8.41 0.11 3.36
C ILE A 39 -9.53 0.95 3.96
N GLN A 40 -9.16 2.03 4.64
CA GLN A 40 -10.10 3.02 5.18
C GLN A 40 -9.84 4.37 4.53
N ALA A 41 -10.87 4.96 3.93
CA ALA A 41 -10.79 6.25 3.26
C ALA A 41 -12.02 7.10 3.58
N LEU A 42 -11.87 8.43 3.50
CA LEU A 42 -12.96 9.38 3.72
C LEU A 42 -13.92 9.50 2.53
N THR A 43 -13.49 9.11 1.34
CA THR A 43 -14.30 9.17 0.12
C THR A 43 -14.19 7.88 -0.68
N GLU A 44 -15.25 7.52 -1.41
CA GLU A 44 -15.24 6.35 -2.30
C GLU A 44 -14.22 6.49 -3.43
N ARG A 45 -13.98 7.71 -3.91
CA ARG A 45 -12.97 7.98 -4.94
C ARG A 45 -11.57 7.62 -4.45
N ASP A 46 -11.21 8.08 -3.25
CA ASP A 46 -9.91 7.79 -2.65
C ASP A 46 -9.79 6.30 -2.29
N LEU A 47 -10.89 5.67 -1.85
CA LEU A 47 -10.95 4.22 -1.62
C LEU A 47 -10.63 3.42 -2.88
N HIS A 48 -11.29 3.72 -4.01
CA HIS A 48 -11.03 3.02 -5.27
C HIS A 48 -9.63 3.27 -5.81
N TYR A 49 -9.10 4.50 -5.66
CA TYR A 49 -7.72 4.80 -6.03
C TYR A 49 -6.73 3.98 -5.20
N ALA A 50 -6.90 3.97 -3.87
CA ALA A 50 -6.05 3.23 -2.96
C ALA A 50 -6.16 1.70 -3.17
N GLN A 51 -7.36 1.18 -3.43
CA GLN A 51 -7.56 -0.23 -3.76
C GLN A 51 -6.73 -0.64 -4.98
N GLY A 52 -6.77 0.16 -6.05
CA GLY A 52 -5.94 -0.08 -7.24
C GLY A 52 -4.44 -0.03 -6.92
N PHE A 53 -4.00 0.98 -6.16
CA PHE A 53 -2.61 1.12 -5.74
C PHE A 53 -2.10 -0.06 -4.89
N VAL A 54 -2.92 -0.55 -3.95
CA VAL A 54 -2.55 -1.64 -3.04
C VAL A 54 -2.50 -3.01 -3.74
N THR A 55 -3.22 -3.15 -4.86
CA THR A 55 -3.32 -4.42 -5.62
C THR A 55 -2.22 -4.56 -6.68
N ALA A 56 -1.74 -3.45 -7.24
CA ALA A 56 -0.76 -3.42 -8.33
C ALA A 56 0.66 -3.77 -7.87
#